data_AF-A0A444MCE3-F1
#
_entry.id   AF-A0A444MCE3-F1
#
_cell.length_a   1.000
_cell.length_b   1.000
_cell.length_c   1.000
_cell.angle_alpha   90.00
_cell.angle_beta   90.00
_cell.angle_gamma   90.00
#
_symmetry.space_group_name_H-M   'P 1'
#
loop_
_entity.id
_entity.type
_entity.pdbx_description
1 polymer ?
#
loop_
_entity_poly.entity_id
_entity_poly.type
_entity_poly.pdbx_seq_one_letter_code
_entity_poly.pdbx_strand_id
1 'polypeptide(L)'
;MARAFPAVRMALAAIVIGALGACTTSVRNHGFTPGDEDLSTIQIGKDTRATVGNKVGRPSIGGLMADSGWYYVQSRWESRGPLAPKESDRQVLAISFDAQGRVEQIERFGLEQGRVVTLSRRVTDNGVTKSGFVAQMLGNVGRFNPGQFFDDGSRRGRL
;
A
#
# COMPACT_ATOMS: atom_id res chain seq x y z
N MET A 1 4.53 44.33 46.66
CA MET A 1 4.34 44.12 45.21
C MET A 1 5.52 43.42 44.50
N ALA A 2 6.47 42.74 45.18
CA ALA A 2 7.67 42.18 44.52
C ALA A 2 7.62 40.67 44.18
N ARG A 3 6.53 39.96 44.50
CA ARG A 3 6.41 38.48 44.32
C ARG A 3 5.74 38.03 43.02
N ALA A 4 5.20 38.95 42.22
CA ALA A 4 4.47 38.62 40.99
C ALA A 4 5.40 38.28 39.80
N PHE A 5 6.58 38.87 39.72
CA PHE A 5 7.56 38.64 38.65
C PHE A 5 8.07 37.18 38.52
N PRO A 6 8.43 36.46 39.59
CA PRO A 6 8.84 35.06 39.48
C PRO A 6 7.69 34.13 39.11
N ALA A 7 6.46 34.41 39.58
CA ALA A 7 5.28 33.60 39.26
C ALA A 7 4.88 33.73 37.77
N VAL A 8 4.95 34.94 37.22
CA VAL A 8 4.70 35.20 35.79
C VAL A 8 5.78 34.52 34.92
N ARG A 9 7.05 34.57 35.33
CA ARG A 9 8.15 33.88 34.61
C ARG A 9 8.00 32.35 34.62
N MET A 10 7.59 31.78 35.75
CA MET A 10 7.34 30.34 35.88
C MET A 10 6.14 29.89 35.02
N ALA A 11 5.07 30.69 34.94
CA ALA A 11 3.93 30.41 34.08
C ALA A 11 4.30 30.49 32.58
N LEU A 12 5.09 31.49 32.18
CA LEU A 12 5.60 31.62 30.81
C LEU A 12 6.51 30.44 30.43
N ALA A 13 7.41 30.03 31.33
CA ALA A 13 8.27 28.87 31.11
C ALA A 13 7.45 27.58 30.96
N ALA A 14 6.41 27.38 31.77
CA ALA A 14 5.52 26.22 31.67
C ALA A 14 4.74 26.19 30.33
N ILE A 15 4.28 27.35 29.83
CA ILE A 15 3.61 27.45 28.54
C ILE A 15 4.56 27.13 27.38
N VAL A 16 5.79 27.65 27.41
CA VAL A 16 6.80 27.36 26.38
C VAL A 16 7.19 25.89 26.37
N ILE A 17 7.39 25.28 27.55
CA ILE A 17 7.69 23.85 27.66
C ILE A 17 6.51 22.99 27.19
N GLY A 18 5.26 23.37 27.53
CA GLY A 18 4.05 22.69 27.07
C GLY A 18 3.84 22.77 25.56
N ALA A 19 4.19 23.90 24.93
CA ALA A 19 4.05 24.09 23.49
C ALA A 19 5.01 23.22 22.65
N LEU A 20 6.17 22.83 23.21
CA LEU A 20 7.16 22.01 22.50
C LEU A 20 6.71 20.55 22.28
N GLY A 21 5.74 20.04 23.05
CA GLY A 21 5.23 18.67 22.93
C GLY A 21 4.12 18.48 21.89
N ALA A 22 3.54 19.57 21.36
CA ALA A 22 2.36 19.50 20.48
C ALA A 22 2.70 19.15 19.02
N CYS A 23 3.97 19.23 18.62
CA CYS A 23 4.42 18.96 17.25
C CYS A 23 4.86 17.51 17.08
N THR A 24 3.93 16.56 17.21
CA THR A 24 4.21 15.15 16.89
C THR A 24 3.84 14.81 15.44
N THR A 25 4.61 13.91 14.82
CA THR A 25 4.30 13.39 13.48
C THR A 25 3.20 12.36 13.60
N SER A 26 2.10 12.55 12.87
CA SER A 26 1.00 11.58 12.82
C SER A 26 1.16 10.70 11.58
N VAL A 27 1.25 9.39 11.78
CA VAL A 27 1.28 8.39 10.71
C VAL A 27 -0.11 7.78 10.58
N ARG A 28 -0.65 7.74 9.36
CA ARG A 28 -1.90 7.06 9.02
C ARG A 28 -1.64 6.01 7.96
N ASN A 29 -2.02 4.77 8.23
CA ASN A 29 -1.96 3.68 7.26
C ASN A 29 -3.38 3.43 6.72
N HIS A 30 -3.49 3.31 5.40
CA HIS A 30 -4.71 2.94 4.71
C HIS A 30 -4.51 1.65 3.95
N GLY A 31 -5.56 0.83 3.86
CA GLY A 31 -5.50 -0.47 3.22
C GLY A 31 -4.78 -1.52 4.06
N PHE A 32 -4.35 -2.60 3.42
CA PHE A 32 -3.72 -3.73 4.07
C PHE A 32 -2.76 -4.41 3.09
N THR A 33 -1.62 -4.86 3.58
CA THR A 33 -0.73 -5.76 2.85
C THR A 33 -0.08 -6.73 3.83
N PRO A 34 -0.14 -8.05 3.59
CA PRO A 34 0.51 -9.04 4.44
C PRO A 34 2.01 -8.79 4.61
N GLY A 35 2.52 -9.10 5.80
CA GLY A 35 3.95 -9.04 6.13
C GLY A 35 4.73 -10.17 5.45
N ASP A 36 6.06 -10.04 5.41
CA ASP A 36 6.90 -11.05 4.75
C ASP A 36 6.92 -12.38 5.53
N GLU A 37 6.73 -12.32 6.85
CA GLU A 37 6.51 -13.45 7.73
C GLU A 37 5.26 -14.25 7.33
N ASP A 38 4.15 -13.57 7.05
CA ASP A 38 2.91 -14.21 6.62
C ASP A 38 3.07 -14.82 5.23
N LEU A 39 3.73 -14.09 4.32
CA LEU A 39 4.01 -14.56 2.97
C LEU A 39 4.98 -15.74 2.95
N SER A 40 5.87 -15.88 3.94
CA SER A 40 6.77 -17.03 4.07
C SER A 40 6.03 -18.34 4.32
N THR A 41 4.81 -18.27 4.89
CA THR A 41 3.96 -19.45 5.12
C THR A 41 3.30 -19.96 3.82
N ILE A 42 3.34 -19.16 2.75
CA ILE A 42 2.73 -19.48 1.45
C ILE A 42 3.72 -20.30 0.60
N GLN A 43 3.28 -21.49 0.20
CA GLN A 43 4.02 -22.40 -0.68
C GLN A 43 3.55 -22.25 -2.13
N ILE A 44 4.43 -21.73 -2.98
CA ILE A 44 4.19 -21.61 -4.43
C ILE A 44 4.03 -23.01 -5.05
N GLY A 45 3.09 -23.14 -5.97
CA GLY A 45 2.74 -24.39 -6.66
C GLY A 45 1.93 -25.38 -5.82
N LYS A 46 1.60 -25.04 -4.56
CA LYS A 46 0.84 -25.92 -3.65
C LYS A 46 -0.38 -25.22 -3.06
N ASP A 47 -0.19 -24.03 -2.50
CA ASP A 47 -1.29 -23.31 -1.89
C ASP A 47 -2.26 -22.80 -2.96
N THR A 48 -3.56 -22.86 -2.66
CA THR A 48 -4.65 -22.35 -3.49
C THR A 48 -5.16 -21.01 -2.98
N ARG A 49 -5.95 -20.30 -3.79
CA ARG A 49 -6.68 -19.08 -3.37
C ARG A 49 -7.37 -19.23 -2.02
N ALA A 50 -8.03 -20.37 -1.77
CA ALA A 50 -8.71 -20.62 -0.51
C ALA A 50 -7.71 -20.69 0.67
N THR A 51 -6.64 -21.46 0.53
CA THR A 51 -5.63 -21.61 1.59
C THR A 51 -4.86 -20.31 1.83
N VAL A 52 -4.58 -19.53 0.78
CA VAL A 52 -3.95 -18.20 0.92
C VAL A 52 -4.89 -17.27 1.69
N GLY A 53 -6.18 -17.25 1.35
CA GLY A 53 -7.19 -16.46 2.06
C GLY A 53 -7.29 -16.81 3.55
N ASN A 54 -7.09 -18.08 3.90
CA ASN A 54 -7.06 -18.51 5.30
C ASN A 54 -5.77 -18.07 6.02
N LYS A 55 -4.64 -18.01 5.32
CA LYS A 55 -3.34 -17.64 5.90
C LYS A 55 -3.19 -16.14 6.09
N VAL A 56 -3.54 -15.35 5.06
CA VAL A 56 -3.21 -13.90 5.02
C VAL A 56 -4.43 -13.01 4.83
N GLY A 57 -5.64 -13.58 4.87
CA GLY A 57 -6.88 -12.86 4.61
C GLY A 57 -7.14 -12.65 3.13
N ARG A 58 -8.40 -12.33 2.79
CA ARG A 58 -8.79 -11.98 1.41
C ARG A 58 -8.52 -10.49 1.14
N PRO A 59 -8.09 -10.11 -0.07
CA PRO A 59 -7.91 -8.71 -0.41
C PRO A 59 -9.25 -7.96 -0.37
N SER A 60 -9.20 -6.69 0.03
CA SER A 60 -10.38 -5.80 0.13
C SER A 60 -10.98 -5.45 -1.23
N ILE A 61 -10.17 -5.45 -2.29
CA ILE A 61 -10.59 -5.36 -3.68
C ILE A 61 -10.20 -6.69 -4.30
N GLY A 62 -11.08 -7.69 -4.21
CA GLY A 62 -10.95 -8.91 -5.00
C GLY A 62 -10.74 -8.52 -6.47
N GLY A 63 -9.68 -9.04 -7.09
CA GLY A 63 -9.19 -8.59 -8.39
C GLY A 63 -10.35 -8.32 -9.37
N LEU A 64 -10.28 -7.15 -10.03
CA LEU A 64 -11.35 -6.60 -10.87
C LEU A 64 -11.78 -7.53 -12.02
N MET A 65 -11.08 -8.65 -12.23
CA MET A 65 -11.47 -9.76 -13.10
C MET A 65 -11.53 -11.07 -12.31
N ALA A 66 -12.54 -11.90 -12.57
CA ALA A 66 -12.73 -13.21 -11.93
C ALA A 66 -11.49 -14.14 -12.04
N ASP A 67 -10.66 -13.95 -13.08
CA ASP A 67 -9.42 -14.69 -13.31
C ASP A 67 -8.15 -13.93 -12.91
N SER A 68 -8.26 -12.72 -12.36
CA SER A 68 -7.09 -11.94 -11.97
C SER A 68 -6.46 -12.42 -10.65
N GLY A 69 -5.16 -12.19 -10.50
CA GLY A 69 -4.43 -12.38 -9.25
C GLY A 69 -5.05 -11.60 -8.09
N TRP A 70 -4.61 -11.88 -6.88
CA TRP A 70 -4.97 -11.11 -5.69
C TRP A 70 -4.04 -9.92 -5.55
N TYR A 71 -4.63 -8.75 -5.29
CA TYR A 71 -3.89 -7.50 -5.11
C TYR A 71 -4.20 -6.90 -3.74
N TYR A 72 -3.17 -6.69 -2.96
CA TYR A 72 -3.24 -5.99 -1.69
C TYR A 72 -2.58 -4.64 -1.86
N VAL A 73 -3.21 -3.59 -1.34
CA VAL A 73 -2.71 -2.22 -1.48
C VAL A 73 -2.67 -1.60 -0.09
N GLN A 74 -1.54 -1.00 0.23
CA GLN A 74 -1.36 -0.22 1.44
C GLN A 74 -0.68 1.11 1.12
N SER A 75 -1.15 2.17 1.77
CA SER A 75 -0.58 3.51 1.69
C SER A 75 -0.28 4.04 3.08
N ARG A 76 0.87 4.67 3.25
CA ARG A 76 1.29 5.34 4.47
C ARG A 76 1.34 6.85 4.24
N TRP A 77 0.64 7.58 5.09
CA TRP A 77 0.56 9.03 5.06
C TRP A 77 1.19 9.59 6.33
N GLU A 78 2.08 10.55 6.15
CA GLU A 78 2.73 11.28 7.23
C GLU A 78 2.23 12.72 7.25
N SER A 79 1.78 13.16 8.42
CA SER A 79 1.43 14.56 8.68
C SER A 79 2.35 15.13 9.75
N ARG A 80 2.95 16.29 9.46
CA ARG A 80 3.86 17.01 10.36
C ARG A 80 3.27 18.38 10.68
N GLY A 81 2.76 18.54 11.90
CA GLY A 81 2.17 19.79 12.37
C GLY A 81 1.02 20.28 11.45
N PRO A 82 1.00 21.57 11.06
CA PRO A 82 -0.06 22.13 10.22
C PRO A 82 0.12 21.86 8.71
N LEU A 83 1.18 21.16 8.29
CA LEU A 83 1.43 20.88 6.88
C LEU A 83 0.40 19.89 6.32
N ALA A 84 0.11 19.99 5.02
CA ALA A 84 -0.71 19.01 4.32
C ALA A 84 -0.10 17.60 4.47
N PRO A 85 -0.91 16.58 4.78
CA PRO A 85 -0.45 15.20 4.81
C PRO A 85 0.21 14.83 3.47
N LYS A 86 1.37 14.18 3.54
CA LYS A 86 2.06 13.64 2.38
C LYS A 86 2.08 12.14 2.45
N GLU A 87 1.86 11.49 1.32
CA GLU A 87 2.10 10.05 1.20
C GLU A 87 3.60 9.80 1.26
N SER A 88 4.03 9.01 2.26
CA SER A 88 5.44 8.66 2.43
C SER A 88 5.80 7.32 1.80
N ASP A 89 4.84 6.39 1.73
CA ASP A 89 5.05 5.09 1.11
C ASP A 89 3.74 4.54 0.55
N ARG A 90 3.83 3.80 -0.56
CA ARG A 90 2.72 3.06 -1.15
C ARG A 90 3.23 1.77 -1.72
N GLN A 91 2.57 0.69 -1.35
CA GLN A 91 2.94 -0.65 -1.77
C GLN A 91 1.74 -1.41 -2.36
N VAL A 92 2.03 -2.25 -3.36
CA VAL A 92 1.12 -3.22 -3.95
C VAL A 92 1.77 -4.58 -3.88
N LEU A 93 1.09 -5.53 -3.23
CA LEU A 93 1.45 -6.95 -3.28
C LEU A 93 0.51 -7.64 -4.25
N ALA A 94 1.09 -8.30 -5.25
CA ALA A 94 0.39 -9.14 -6.22
C ALA A 94 0.68 -10.61 -5.93
N ILE A 95 -0.37 -11.42 -5.86
CA ILE A 95 -0.29 -12.89 -5.82
C ILE A 95 -1.01 -13.42 -7.04
N SER A 96 -0.28 -14.01 -7.98
CA SER A 96 -0.87 -14.66 -9.17
C SER A 96 -1.15 -16.13 -8.90
N PHE A 97 -2.09 -16.68 -9.66
CA PHE A 97 -2.51 -18.07 -9.54
C PHE A 97 -2.51 -18.72 -10.92
N ASP A 98 -2.09 -19.98 -10.98
CA ASP A 98 -2.12 -20.83 -12.17
C ASP A 98 -3.57 -21.18 -12.59
N ALA A 99 -3.71 -21.85 -13.73
CA ALA A 99 -5.01 -22.30 -14.25
C ALA A 99 -5.75 -23.26 -13.31
N GLN A 100 -5.06 -23.90 -12.37
CA GLN A 100 -5.62 -24.78 -11.35
C GLN A 100 -5.89 -24.05 -10.03
N GLY A 101 -5.69 -22.72 -9.99
CA GLY A 101 -5.96 -21.88 -8.83
C GLY A 101 -4.90 -21.94 -7.73
N ARG A 102 -3.71 -22.47 -8.02
CA ARG A 102 -2.57 -22.51 -7.10
C ARG A 102 -1.66 -21.31 -7.28
N VAL A 103 -0.98 -20.89 -6.22
CA VAL A 103 -0.06 -19.75 -6.25
C VAL A 103 1.05 -20.02 -7.27
N GLU A 104 1.26 -19.08 -8.18
CA GLU A 104 2.29 -19.15 -9.23
C GLU A 104 3.43 -18.17 -8.92
N GLN A 105 3.09 -16.96 -8.48
CA GLN A 105 4.06 -15.90 -8.19
C GLN A 105 3.54 -14.95 -7.12
N ILE A 106 4.47 -14.42 -6.33
CA ILE A 106 4.24 -13.39 -5.32
C ILE A 106 5.22 -12.24 -5.58
N GLU A 107 4.70 -11.04 -5.76
CA GLU A 107 5.51 -9.85 -6.04
C GLU A 107 5.04 -8.66 -5.22
N ARG A 108 6.01 -7.93 -4.65
CA ARG A 108 5.77 -6.68 -3.95
C ARG A 108 6.36 -5.53 -4.74
N PHE A 109 5.57 -4.49 -4.90
CA PHE A 109 5.96 -3.26 -5.59
C PHE A 109 5.77 -2.07 -4.67
N GLY A 110 6.64 -1.07 -4.80
CA GLY A 110 6.61 0.18 -4.05
C GLY A 110 6.66 1.40 -4.97
N LEU A 111 6.41 2.57 -4.41
CA LEU A 111 6.69 3.85 -5.07
C LEU A 111 7.94 4.50 -4.50
N GLU A 112 8.99 4.56 -5.32
CA GLU A 112 10.21 5.33 -5.02
C GLU A 112 10.24 6.55 -5.94
N GLN A 113 10.14 7.76 -5.36
CA GLN A 113 10.16 9.03 -6.10
C GLN A 113 9.11 9.11 -7.24
N GLY A 114 7.94 8.49 -7.04
CA GLY A 114 6.88 8.43 -8.06
C GLY A 114 7.10 7.41 -9.16
N ARG A 115 8.16 6.59 -9.07
CA ARG A 115 8.42 5.47 -9.96
C ARG A 115 8.08 4.16 -9.26
N VAL A 116 7.50 3.23 -10.01
CA VAL A 116 7.26 1.87 -9.53
C VAL A 116 8.58 1.12 -9.47
N VAL A 117 8.82 0.48 -8.33
CA VAL A 117 9.95 -0.42 -8.12
C VAL A 117 9.47 -1.74 -7.55
N THR A 118 10.20 -2.82 -7.84
CA THR A 118 9.94 -4.13 -7.23
C THR A 118 10.71 -4.22 -5.92
N LEU A 119 9.99 -4.38 -4.80
CA LEU A 119 10.55 -4.49 -3.46
C LEU A 119 10.96 -5.93 -3.14
N SER A 120 10.14 -6.91 -3.55
CA SER A 120 10.45 -8.33 -3.39
C SER A 120 9.72 -9.19 -4.43
N ARG A 121 10.26 -10.37 -4.72
CA ARG A 121 9.70 -11.30 -5.71
C ARG A 121 10.01 -12.75 -5.32
N ARG A 122 9.00 -13.61 -5.42
CA ARG A 122 9.11 -15.07 -5.33
C ARG A 122 8.32 -15.69 -6.49
N VAL A 123 9.00 -16.45 -7.35
CA VAL A 123 8.47 -16.98 -8.62
C VAL A 123 8.85 -18.44 -8.80
N THR A 124 7.97 -19.21 -9.44
CA THR A 124 8.32 -20.55 -9.94
C THR A 124 8.76 -20.51 -11.41
N ASP A 125 8.16 -19.64 -12.23
CA ASP A 125 8.51 -19.44 -13.65
C ASP A 125 8.48 -17.94 -14.02
N ASN A 126 8.90 -17.59 -15.24
CA ASN A 126 8.94 -16.20 -15.76
C ASN A 126 7.55 -15.57 -16.03
N GLY A 127 6.53 -15.97 -15.28
CA GLY A 127 5.19 -15.39 -15.33
C GLY A 127 5.23 -13.87 -15.20
N VAL A 128 4.43 -13.19 -16.01
CA VAL A 128 4.48 -11.73 -16.15
C VAL A 128 3.28 -11.10 -15.47
N THR A 129 3.45 -10.63 -14.23
CA THR A 129 2.59 -9.55 -13.74
C THR A 129 2.84 -8.31 -14.61
N LYS A 130 1.79 -7.78 -15.22
CA LYS A 130 1.91 -6.59 -16.08
C LYS A 130 2.28 -5.38 -15.23
N SER A 131 3.55 -4.99 -15.27
CA SER A 131 4.10 -3.84 -14.53
C SER A 131 3.31 -2.55 -14.78
N GLY A 132 2.76 -2.36 -15.98
CA GLY A 132 1.89 -1.22 -16.30
C GLY A 132 0.59 -1.16 -15.49
N PHE A 133 -0.02 -2.31 -15.18
CA PHE A 133 -1.22 -2.37 -14.34
C PHE A 133 -0.89 -1.96 -12.90
N VAL A 134 0.19 -2.50 -12.35
CA VAL A 134 0.68 -2.12 -11.01
C VAL A 134 1.07 -0.64 -10.97
N ALA A 135 1.66 -0.10 -12.05
CA ALA A 135 1.99 1.32 -12.15
C ALA A 135 0.77 2.22 -12.17
N GLN A 136 -0.26 1.84 -12.90
CA GLN A 136 -1.52 2.57 -12.87
C GLN A 136 -2.21 2.43 -11.50
N MET A 137 -2.08 1.28 -10.82
CA MET A 137 -2.57 1.14 -9.45
C MET A 137 -1.84 2.09 -8.51
N LEU A 138 -0.51 2.06 -8.49
CA LEU A 138 0.30 2.90 -7.63
C LEU A 138 0.15 4.40 -7.97
N GLY A 139 0.00 4.77 -9.24
CA GLY A 139 -0.12 6.15 -9.69
C GLY A 139 -1.50 6.79 -9.51
N ASN A 140 -2.60 6.01 -9.53
CA ASN A 140 -3.97 6.55 -9.56
C ASN A 140 -4.82 6.25 -8.30
N VAL A 141 -4.24 5.78 -7.19
CA VAL A 141 -5.05 5.52 -5.96
C VAL A 141 -5.74 6.81 -5.48
N GLY A 142 -7.08 6.78 -5.52
CA GLY A 142 -7.97 7.90 -5.20
C GLY A 142 -8.84 8.37 -6.38
N ARG A 143 -8.52 8.00 -7.63
CA ARG A 143 -9.25 8.35 -8.86
C ARG A 143 -9.50 7.14 -9.78
N PHE A 144 -9.65 5.94 -9.23
CA PHE A 144 -9.92 4.76 -10.06
C PHE A 144 -11.29 4.86 -10.73
N ASN A 145 -11.31 5.08 -12.05
CA ASN A 145 -12.46 4.80 -12.89
C ASN A 145 -12.19 3.47 -13.64
N PRO A 146 -12.87 2.38 -13.28
CA PRO A 146 -12.68 1.07 -13.92
C PRO A 146 -12.93 1.09 -15.43
N GLY A 147 -13.65 2.06 -15.98
CA GLY A 147 -13.92 2.17 -17.42
C GLY A 147 -12.71 2.43 -18.30
N GLN A 148 -11.58 2.90 -17.75
CA GLN A 148 -10.39 3.26 -18.55
C GLN A 148 -9.55 2.04 -18.96
N PHE A 149 -9.65 0.94 -18.22
CA PHE A 149 -8.89 -0.29 -18.47
C PHE A 149 -9.59 -1.25 -19.45
N PHE A 150 -10.91 -1.15 -19.57
CA PHE A 150 -11.68 -2.00 -20.48
C PHE A 150 -11.68 -1.51 -21.93
N ASP A 151 -11.21 -0.28 -22.21
CA ASP A 151 -11.23 0.32 -23.56
C ASP A 151 -10.00 -0.03 -24.42
N ASP A 152 -8.92 -0.56 -23.82
CA ASP A 152 -7.68 -0.91 -24.55
C ASP A 152 -7.72 -2.32 -25.20
N GLY A 153 -8.74 -3.12 -24.88
CA GLY A 153 -8.95 -4.45 -25.46
C GLY A 153 -9.78 -4.47 -26.76
N SER A 154 -10.48 -3.37 -27.07
CA SER A 154 -11.48 -3.34 -28.17
C SER A 154 -10.93 -2.78 -29.50
N ARG A 155 -9.71 -2.22 -29.53
CA ARG A 155 -9.17 -1.51 -30.70
C ARG A 155 -8.25 -2.33 -31.62
N ARG A 156 -8.23 -3.67 -31.50
CA ARG A 156 -7.43 -4.56 -32.38
C ARG A 156 -8.25 -5.36 -33.41
N GLY A 157 -9.49 -4.96 -33.67
CA GLY A 157 -10.41 -5.68 -34.57
C GLY A 157 -11.06 -4.83 -35.65
N ARG A 158 -10.43 -3.75 -36.12
CA ARG A 158 -10.94 -3.04 -37.29
C ARG A 158 -9.78 -2.52 -38.15
N LEU A 159 -9.81 -2.98 -39.39
CA LEU A 159 -8.92 -2.74 -40.55
C LEU A 159 -7.78 -3.74 -40.68
#